data_AF-A0A534M0I8-F1
#
_entry.id   AF-A0A534M0I8-F1
#
_cell.length_a   1.000
_cell.length_b   1.000
_cell.length_c   1.000
_cell.angle_alpha   90.00
_cell.angle_beta   90.00
_cell.angle_gamma   90.00
#
_symmetry.space_group_name_H-M   'P 1'
#
loop_
_entity.id
_entity.type
_entity.pdbx_description
1 polymer ?
#
loop_
_entity_poly.entity_id
_entity_poly.type
_entity_poly.pdbx_seq_one_letter_code
_entity_poly.pdbx_strand_id
1 'polypeptide(L)'
;MSWEKEERERGMTRREWVQIGIGAAAVASIAGLGGLVAGQILPPPVKFNGEVRETIQYTKFPTPQWWNAKAGTTVKVSDFQEWQGATGVWRGLFQDNTYVPGTGFPCIIVRIKRESQFFTVPPPDQVPAPLPSGFNLYFDDPTLDSAHGGTRILAFFDRCVHLCCYPGWHVVDNPPPGRDYSAYGASPPTFVQFQQDPIYCVCHGSQYDPMVLVVNENDKNGAGYVGAQRVHGPAPRALPVIPVQAQGLNLVGGMANPAWYVYC
;
A
#
# COMPACT_ATOMS: atom_id res chain seq x y z
N MET A 1 15.82 -58.70 63.44
CA MET A 1 16.25 -59.25 62.13
C MET A 1 15.84 -58.26 61.07
N SER A 2 16.75 -57.36 60.68
CA SER A 2 16.53 -56.36 59.65
C SER A 2 17.43 -56.68 58.46
N TRP A 3 16.88 -56.80 57.26
CA TRP A 3 17.58 -56.50 56.00
C TRP A 3 16.51 -56.21 54.95
N GLU A 4 16.13 -54.94 54.90
CA GLU A 4 15.49 -54.33 53.73
C GLU A 4 16.48 -54.33 52.56
N LYS A 5 15.97 -54.57 51.35
CA LYS A 5 16.75 -54.49 50.11
C LYS A 5 17.05 -53.01 49.81
N GLU A 6 18.30 -52.61 49.92
CA GLU A 6 18.80 -51.37 49.32
C GLU A 6 19.07 -51.60 47.83
N GLU A 7 18.31 -50.90 46.97
CA GLU A 7 18.63 -50.79 45.55
C GLU A 7 19.93 -49.99 45.39
N ARG A 8 20.94 -50.65 44.81
CA ARG A 8 22.25 -50.06 44.59
C ARG A 8 22.20 -49.09 43.41
N GLU A 9 22.40 -47.80 43.69
CA GLU A 9 22.54 -46.76 42.67
C GLU A 9 23.62 -47.14 41.65
N ARG A 10 23.22 -47.20 40.37
CA ARG A 10 24.11 -47.53 39.26
C ARG A 10 24.89 -46.27 38.88
N GLY A 11 26.12 -46.14 39.36
CA GLY A 11 27.01 -45.04 38.99
C GLY A 11 27.32 -45.01 37.49
N MET A 12 27.44 -43.79 36.94
CA MET A 12 27.70 -43.53 35.53
C MET A 12 29.00 -44.22 35.07
N THR A 13 28.89 -45.01 34.01
CA THR A 13 30.00 -45.77 33.43
C THR A 13 30.93 -44.88 32.61
N ARG A 14 32.20 -45.29 32.45
CA ARG A 14 33.18 -44.57 31.62
C ARG A 14 32.70 -44.36 30.17
N ARG A 15 31.87 -45.29 29.66
CA ARG A 15 31.27 -45.22 28.33
C ARG A 15 30.18 -44.15 28.24
N GLU A 16 29.36 -44.01 29.27
CA GLU A 16 28.33 -42.96 29.36
C GLU A 16 28.98 -41.56 29.45
N TRP A 17 30.08 -41.43 30.21
CA TRP A 17 30.86 -40.17 30.26
C TRP A 17 31.43 -39.75 28.90
N VAL A 18 31.99 -40.70 28.14
CA VAL A 18 32.51 -40.44 26.79
C VAL A 18 31.37 -40.12 25.81
N GLN A 19 30.23 -40.80 25.92
CA GLN A 19 29.05 -40.51 25.10
C GLN A 19 28.47 -39.12 25.37
N ILE A 20 28.43 -38.68 26.62
CA ILE A 20 28.03 -37.31 26.99
C ILE A 20 29.02 -36.28 26.42
N GLY A 21 30.32 -36.53 26.51
CA GLY A 21 31.35 -35.64 25.96
C GLY A 21 31.26 -35.49 24.43
N ILE A 22 31.07 -36.60 23.70
CA ILE A 22 30.89 -36.58 22.24
C ILE A 22 29.56 -35.90 21.87
N GLY A 23 28.48 -36.16 22.60
CA GLY A 23 27.18 -35.53 22.38
C GLY A 23 27.22 -34.01 22.60
N ALA A 24 27.85 -33.55 23.67
CA ALA A 24 28.01 -32.13 23.97
C ALA A 24 28.89 -31.42 22.92
N ALA A 25 29.99 -32.06 22.47
CA ALA A 25 30.84 -31.53 21.42
C ALA A 25 30.11 -31.45 20.06
N ALA A 26 29.29 -32.45 19.73
CA ALA A 26 28.48 -32.46 18.51
C ALA A 26 27.40 -31.36 18.50
N VAL A 27 26.73 -31.13 19.64
CA VAL A 27 25.72 -30.06 19.77
C VAL A 27 26.36 -28.68 19.70
N ALA A 28 27.51 -28.47 20.35
CA ALA A 28 28.24 -27.19 20.31
C ALA A 28 28.76 -26.86 18.91
N SER A 29 29.22 -27.87 18.16
CA SER A 29 29.72 -27.70 16.78
C SER A 29 28.59 -27.43 15.77
N ILE A 30 27.42 -28.06 15.93
CA ILE A 30 26.23 -27.77 15.10
C ILE A 30 25.68 -26.36 15.39
N ALA A 31 25.62 -25.94 16.66
CA ALA A 31 25.19 -24.59 17.01
C ALA A 31 26.19 -23.51 16.50
N GLY A 32 27.49 -23.77 16.63
CA GLY A 32 28.54 -22.86 16.14
C GLY A 32 28.57 -22.71 14.62
N LEU A 33 28.44 -23.81 13.87
CA LEU A 33 28.34 -23.78 12.40
C LEU A 33 27.03 -23.16 11.93
N GLY A 34 25.90 -23.47 12.58
CA GLY A 34 24.60 -22.88 12.26
C GLY A 34 24.57 -21.36 12.45
N GLY A 35 25.16 -20.85 13.53
CA GLY A 35 25.28 -19.40 13.78
C GLY A 35 26.21 -18.68 12.80
N LEU A 36 27.34 -19.30 12.43
CA LEU A 36 28.30 -18.72 11.49
C LEU A 36 27.78 -18.73 10.04
N VAL A 37 27.03 -19.76 9.64
CA VAL A 37 26.43 -19.84 8.30
C VAL A 37 25.22 -18.91 8.17
N ALA A 38 24.34 -18.84 9.19
CA ALA A 38 23.20 -17.92 9.18
C ALA A 38 23.66 -16.45 9.21
N GLY A 39 24.70 -16.12 9.98
CA GLY A 39 25.26 -14.76 10.05
C GLY A 39 25.99 -14.28 8.78
N GLN A 40 26.37 -15.20 7.88
CA GLN A 40 26.93 -14.87 6.56
C GLN A 40 25.84 -14.64 5.50
N ILE A 41 24.65 -15.20 5.71
CA ILE A 41 23.51 -15.10 4.78
C ILE A 41 22.59 -13.93 5.16
N LEU A 42 22.51 -13.60 6.46
CA LEU A 42 21.74 -12.47 6.95
C LEU A 42 22.65 -11.23 6.96
N PRO A 43 22.44 -10.25 6.05
CA PRO A 43 23.13 -8.99 6.17
C PRO A 43 22.87 -8.42 7.56
N PRO A 44 23.85 -7.73 8.18
CA PRO A 44 23.64 -7.09 9.46
C PRO A 44 22.37 -6.25 9.39
N PRO A 45 21.49 -6.29 10.41
CA PRO A 45 20.23 -5.58 10.37
C PRO A 45 20.53 -4.11 10.05
N VAL A 46 20.04 -3.65 8.90
CA VAL A 46 20.21 -2.27 8.48
C VAL A 46 19.53 -1.41 9.54
N LYS A 47 20.32 -0.63 10.28
CA LYS A 47 19.79 0.32 11.25
C LYS A 47 19.20 1.49 10.49
N PHE A 48 17.89 1.46 10.30
CA PHE A 48 17.14 2.56 9.74
C PHE A 48 16.98 3.66 10.80
N ASN A 49 17.86 4.66 10.76
CA ASN A 49 17.77 5.87 11.61
C ASN A 49 17.13 7.06 10.85
N GLY A 50 16.48 6.78 9.74
CA GLY A 50 15.91 7.79 8.84
C GLY A 50 14.58 8.37 9.30
N GLU A 51 14.11 9.38 8.58
CA GLU A 51 12.83 10.06 8.79
C GLU A 51 11.75 9.45 7.86
N VAL A 52 10.58 9.15 8.40
CA VAL A 52 9.40 8.82 7.59
C VAL A 52 8.72 10.13 7.17
N ARG A 53 8.57 10.35 5.85
CA ARG A 53 8.01 11.59 5.30
C ARG A 53 6.63 11.39 4.69
N GLU A 54 5.72 12.32 4.95
CA GLU A 54 4.36 12.33 4.38
C GLU A 54 4.32 12.74 2.89
N THR A 55 5.44 13.21 2.34
CA THR A 55 5.57 13.50 0.92
C THR A 55 5.37 12.24 0.08
N ILE A 56 4.67 12.38 -1.04
CA ILE A 56 4.57 11.31 -2.04
C ILE A 56 5.73 11.45 -3.02
N GLN A 57 6.46 10.37 -3.28
CA GLN A 57 7.53 10.34 -4.27
C GLN A 57 7.10 9.54 -5.49
N TYR A 58 7.41 10.00 -6.69
CA TYR A 58 7.17 9.22 -7.90
C TYR A 58 7.95 7.91 -7.87
N THR A 59 7.30 6.83 -8.28
CA THR A 59 7.99 5.56 -8.57
C THR A 59 8.23 5.43 -10.07
N LYS A 60 9.19 4.59 -10.44
CA LYS A 60 9.45 4.28 -11.86
C LYS A 60 8.56 3.12 -12.29
N PHE A 61 7.76 3.32 -13.33
CA PHE A 61 6.94 2.26 -13.90
C PHE A 61 7.77 1.41 -14.89
N PRO A 62 7.48 0.09 -15.05
CA PRO A 62 8.28 -0.79 -15.92
C PRO A 62 8.26 -0.39 -17.40
N THR A 63 7.12 0.13 -17.88
CA THR A 63 6.98 0.65 -19.24
C THR A 63 7.18 2.17 -19.28
N PRO A 64 7.48 2.77 -20.44
CA PRO A 64 7.60 4.22 -20.56
C PRO A 64 6.31 4.94 -20.14
N GLN A 65 6.42 5.79 -19.13
CA GLN A 65 5.33 6.63 -18.62
C GLN A 65 5.79 8.09 -18.48
N TRP A 66 4.85 9.03 -18.56
CA TRP A 66 5.14 10.47 -18.53
C TRP A 66 5.91 10.90 -17.28
N TRP A 67 5.71 10.20 -16.16
CA TRP A 67 6.36 10.51 -14.89
C TRP A 67 7.68 9.74 -14.64
N ASN A 68 8.09 8.82 -15.51
CA ASN A 68 9.26 7.97 -15.24
C ASN A 68 10.55 8.78 -15.03
N ALA A 69 10.71 9.91 -15.72
CA ALA A 69 11.85 10.82 -15.56
C ALA A 69 11.83 11.57 -14.20
N LYS A 70 10.71 11.56 -13.49
CA LYS A 70 10.51 12.18 -12.17
C LYS A 70 10.69 11.19 -11.01
N ALA A 71 10.99 9.91 -11.27
CA ALA A 71 11.12 8.90 -10.23
C ALA A 71 12.10 9.32 -9.11
N GLY A 72 11.69 9.14 -7.85
CA GLY A 72 12.44 9.58 -6.66
C GLY A 72 12.28 11.06 -6.31
N THR A 73 11.57 11.84 -7.12
CA THR A 73 11.21 13.24 -6.80
C THR A 73 9.79 13.35 -6.28
N THR A 74 9.50 14.46 -5.60
CA THR A 74 8.21 14.66 -4.94
C THR A 74 7.12 14.98 -5.96
N VAL A 75 5.97 14.34 -5.79
CA VAL A 75 4.77 14.54 -6.58
C VAL A 75 4.26 15.97 -6.36
N LYS A 76 4.02 16.70 -7.46
CA LYS A 76 3.47 18.05 -7.40
C LYS A 76 2.05 18.09 -7.94
N VAL A 77 1.20 18.91 -7.33
CA VAL A 77 -0.19 19.11 -7.79
C VAL A 77 -0.26 19.67 -9.22
N SER A 78 0.76 20.42 -9.63
CA SER A 78 0.86 21.05 -10.96
C SER A 78 1.39 20.13 -12.06
N ASP A 79 1.82 18.91 -11.74
CA ASP A 79 2.47 18.03 -12.72
C ASP A 79 1.47 17.31 -13.64
N PHE A 80 0.23 17.12 -13.21
CA PHE A 80 -0.75 16.25 -13.87
C PHE A 80 -1.60 17.05 -14.86
N GLN A 81 -1.71 16.55 -16.10
CA GLN A 81 -2.76 16.96 -17.04
C GLN A 81 -4.08 16.23 -16.75
N GLU A 82 -5.20 16.74 -17.27
CA GLU A 82 -6.51 16.09 -17.13
C GLU A 82 -6.41 14.60 -17.54
N TRP A 83 -6.95 13.71 -16.70
CA TRP A 83 -6.94 12.24 -16.89
C TRP A 83 -5.58 11.53 -16.81
N GLN A 84 -4.52 12.23 -16.40
CA GLN A 84 -3.25 11.58 -16.08
C GLN A 84 -3.27 10.95 -14.69
N GLY A 85 -2.65 9.77 -14.61
CA GLY A 85 -2.29 9.13 -13.35
C GLY A 85 -0.79 8.90 -13.26
N ALA A 86 -0.32 8.62 -12.05
CA ALA A 86 1.05 8.20 -11.78
C ALA A 86 1.09 7.28 -10.55
N THR A 87 2.10 6.41 -10.50
CA THR A 87 2.40 5.61 -9.32
C THR A 87 3.39 6.36 -8.42
N GLY A 88 3.24 6.15 -7.12
CA GLY A 88 4.09 6.77 -6.11
C GLY A 88 4.25 5.91 -4.86
N VAL A 89 5.03 6.45 -3.94
CA VAL A 89 5.21 5.91 -2.59
C VAL A 89 5.01 7.02 -1.57
N TRP A 90 4.16 6.74 -0.59
CA TRP A 90 3.81 7.62 0.51
C TRP A 90 4.38 7.06 1.82
N ARG A 91 4.79 7.91 2.77
CA ARG A 91 5.45 7.48 4.03
C ARG A 91 6.72 6.66 3.78
N GLY A 92 7.46 7.00 2.73
CA GLY A 92 8.79 6.45 2.49
C GLY A 92 9.76 6.87 3.58
N LEU A 93 10.69 5.99 3.92
CA LEU A 93 11.81 6.28 4.80
C LEU A 93 12.88 7.05 4.02
N PHE A 94 13.44 8.07 4.63
CA PHE A 94 14.55 8.86 4.10
C PHE A 94 15.76 8.79 5.03
N GLN A 95 16.90 8.40 4.48
CA GLN A 95 18.18 8.44 5.18
C GLN A 95 19.09 9.42 4.45
N ASP A 96 19.64 10.40 5.16
CA ASP A 96 20.48 11.47 4.59
C ASP A 96 19.81 12.16 3.38
N ASN A 97 18.51 12.45 3.54
CA ASN A 97 17.66 13.06 2.51
C ASN A 97 17.46 12.22 1.23
N THR A 98 17.85 10.95 1.25
CA THR A 98 17.66 9.99 0.14
C THR A 98 16.56 9.00 0.50
N TYR A 99 15.58 8.82 -0.39
CA TYR A 99 14.54 7.81 -0.22
C TYR A 99 15.14 6.40 -0.21
N VAL A 100 14.76 5.60 0.78
CA VAL A 100 15.16 4.20 0.92
C VAL A 100 14.17 3.32 0.15
N PRO A 101 14.59 2.67 -0.96
CA PRO A 101 13.70 1.83 -1.76
C PRO A 101 13.08 0.69 -0.94
N GLY A 102 11.81 0.38 -1.22
CA GLY A 102 11.07 -0.69 -0.55
C GLY A 102 10.44 -0.29 0.78
N THR A 103 10.50 0.99 1.15
CA THR A 103 9.84 1.54 2.35
C THR A 103 8.63 2.38 1.99
N GLY A 104 7.66 2.47 2.90
CA GLY A 104 6.42 3.22 2.69
C GLY A 104 5.30 2.44 2.02
N PHE A 105 4.20 3.13 1.77
CA PHE A 105 2.96 2.62 1.21
C PHE A 105 2.85 2.98 -0.27
N PRO A 106 2.61 2.01 -1.16
CA PRO A 106 2.39 2.30 -2.57
C PRO A 106 1.09 3.08 -2.74
N CYS A 107 1.09 4.05 -3.65
CA CYS A 107 -0.08 4.86 -3.95
C CYS A 107 -0.22 5.12 -5.44
N ILE A 108 -1.46 5.25 -5.89
CA ILE A 108 -1.82 5.68 -7.24
C ILE A 108 -2.47 7.06 -7.13
N ILE A 109 -1.94 8.01 -7.89
CA ILE A 109 -2.40 9.39 -7.93
C ILE A 109 -3.07 9.60 -9.27
N VAL A 110 -4.29 10.13 -9.27
CA VAL A 110 -5.07 10.36 -10.49
C VAL A 110 -5.62 11.79 -10.50
N ARG A 111 -5.48 12.48 -11.63
CA ARG A 111 -6.21 13.72 -11.90
C ARG A 111 -7.48 13.38 -12.66
N ILE A 112 -8.62 13.68 -12.04
CA ILE A 112 -9.94 13.58 -12.70
C ILE A 112 -10.35 14.94 -13.25
N LYS A 113 -11.33 14.96 -14.15
CA LYS A 113 -12.00 16.20 -14.53
C LYS A 113 -12.67 16.84 -13.32
N ARG A 114 -12.51 18.16 -13.15
CA ARG A 114 -13.12 18.94 -12.07
C ARG A 114 -14.59 19.26 -12.35
N GLU A 115 -15.40 18.21 -12.53
CA GLU A 115 -16.84 18.32 -12.75
C GLU A 115 -17.60 17.87 -11.50
N SER A 116 -18.40 18.75 -10.92
CA SER A 116 -19.08 18.47 -9.65
C SER A 116 -20.38 17.71 -9.84
N GLN A 117 -20.97 17.72 -11.03
CA GLN A 117 -22.18 16.94 -11.32
C GLN A 117 -21.97 15.42 -11.17
N PHE A 118 -20.76 14.94 -11.48
CA PHE A 118 -20.44 13.52 -11.53
C PHE A 118 -19.47 13.06 -10.43
N PHE A 119 -18.94 14.02 -9.67
CA PHE A 119 -18.04 13.74 -8.55
C PHE A 119 -18.83 13.70 -7.24
N THR A 120 -18.77 12.57 -6.54
CA THR A 120 -19.46 12.38 -5.27
C THR A 120 -18.51 11.91 -4.19
N VAL A 121 -18.69 12.46 -2.99
CA VAL A 121 -17.96 12.06 -1.78
C VAL A 121 -18.95 11.86 -0.64
N PRO A 122 -18.64 11.01 0.36
CA PRO A 122 -19.47 10.89 1.53
C PRO A 122 -19.60 12.25 2.24
N PRO A 123 -20.80 12.58 2.76
CA PRO A 123 -20.98 13.71 3.65
C PRO A 123 -20.00 13.67 4.84
N PRO A 124 -19.55 14.83 5.36
CA PRO A 124 -18.56 14.88 6.44
C PRO A 124 -18.92 14.07 7.70
N ASP A 125 -20.21 13.98 8.03
CA ASP A 125 -20.74 13.22 9.16
C ASP A 125 -20.73 11.69 8.94
N GLN A 126 -20.51 11.24 7.71
CA GLN A 126 -20.39 9.83 7.34
C GLN A 126 -18.94 9.35 7.20
N VAL A 127 -17.96 10.26 7.28
CA VAL A 127 -16.54 9.89 7.20
C VAL A 127 -16.14 9.15 8.48
N PRO A 128 -15.74 7.86 8.44
CA PRO A 128 -15.63 7.03 9.66
C PRO A 128 -14.46 7.36 10.59
N ALA A 129 -13.52 8.20 10.15
CA ALA A 129 -12.40 8.66 10.95
C ALA A 129 -12.10 10.13 10.65
N PRO A 130 -11.72 10.94 11.66
CA PRO A 130 -11.34 12.32 11.41
C PRO A 130 -10.11 12.36 10.49
N LEU A 131 -10.13 13.27 9.52
CA LEU A 131 -8.97 13.54 8.68
C LEU A 131 -7.95 14.38 9.47
N PRO A 132 -6.63 14.20 9.26
CA PRO A 132 -5.64 15.08 9.86
C PRO A 132 -5.89 16.54 9.43
N SER A 133 -5.52 17.50 10.29
CA SER A 133 -5.77 18.92 10.02
C SER A 133 -5.18 19.35 8.67
N GLY A 134 -6.00 19.97 7.81
CA GLY A 134 -5.61 20.42 6.47
C GLY A 134 -5.70 19.36 5.36
N PHE A 135 -5.91 18.09 5.70
CA PHE A 135 -6.06 17.01 4.73
C PHE A 135 -7.52 16.82 4.33
N ASN A 136 -7.71 16.53 3.05
CA ASN A 136 -9.02 16.29 2.44
C ASN A 136 -8.99 14.95 1.69
N LEU A 137 -10.16 14.37 1.39
CA LEU A 137 -10.25 13.13 0.61
C LEU A 137 -9.73 13.31 -0.84
N TYR A 138 -9.60 14.55 -1.29
CA TYR A 138 -9.09 14.94 -2.60
C TYR A 138 -8.48 16.33 -2.52
N PHE A 139 -7.53 16.63 -3.40
CA PHE A 139 -7.05 17.98 -3.65
C PHE A 139 -7.97 18.64 -4.69
N ASP A 140 -8.35 19.90 -4.46
CA ASP A 140 -9.17 20.69 -5.39
C ASP A 140 -8.67 22.13 -5.43
N ASP A 141 -8.32 22.61 -6.62
CA ASP A 141 -7.92 24.00 -6.85
C ASP A 141 -8.50 24.50 -8.19
N PRO A 142 -9.47 25.43 -8.18
CA PRO A 142 -10.06 25.98 -9.41
C PRO A 142 -9.09 26.87 -10.21
N THR A 143 -8.00 27.32 -9.61
CA THR A 143 -7.04 28.25 -10.22
C THR A 143 -5.91 27.54 -10.93
N LEU A 144 -5.56 26.34 -10.48
CA LEU A 144 -4.51 25.52 -11.07
C LEU A 144 -5.03 24.83 -12.34
N ASP A 145 -4.50 25.22 -13.49
CA ASP A 145 -4.99 24.80 -14.82
C ASP A 145 -6.43 25.26 -15.13
N SER A 146 -6.65 26.57 -15.01
CA SER A 146 -7.93 27.23 -15.29
C SER A 146 -8.45 27.01 -16.70
N ALA A 147 -7.58 26.73 -17.68
CA ALA A 147 -7.97 26.36 -19.04
C ALA A 147 -8.82 25.08 -19.09
N HIS A 148 -8.69 24.21 -18.08
CA HIS A 148 -9.45 22.96 -17.94
C HIS A 148 -10.38 22.99 -16.72
N GLY A 149 -10.77 24.19 -16.25
CA GLY A 149 -11.70 24.36 -15.13
C GLY A 149 -11.11 24.09 -13.74
N GLY A 150 -9.78 23.96 -13.66
CA GLY A 150 -9.04 23.70 -12.43
C GLY A 150 -8.44 22.29 -12.36
N THR A 151 -7.93 21.96 -11.17
CA THR A 151 -7.26 20.68 -10.88
C THR A 151 -7.96 19.98 -9.74
N ARG A 152 -8.35 18.71 -9.95
CA ARG A 152 -8.85 17.80 -8.91
C ARG A 152 -8.03 16.52 -8.92
N ILE A 153 -7.34 16.24 -7.83
CA ILE A 153 -6.45 15.09 -7.69
C ILE A 153 -6.91 14.23 -6.53
N LEU A 154 -6.91 12.92 -6.75
CA LEU A 154 -7.13 11.91 -5.72
C LEU A 154 -5.90 11.01 -5.62
N ALA A 155 -5.62 10.53 -4.41
CA ALA A 155 -4.63 9.51 -4.16
C ALA A 155 -5.30 8.30 -3.52
N PHE A 156 -4.93 7.11 -3.94
CA PHE A 156 -5.46 5.85 -3.42
C PHE A 156 -4.32 4.94 -3.02
N PHE A 157 -4.59 4.06 -2.04
CA PHE A 157 -3.64 3.02 -1.68
C PHE A 157 -3.56 1.99 -2.81
N ASP A 158 -2.37 1.81 -3.37
CA ASP A 158 -2.16 1.06 -4.62
C ASP A 158 -2.03 -0.44 -4.38
N ARG A 159 -3.05 -1.00 -3.71
CA ARG A 159 -3.20 -2.42 -3.44
C ARG A 159 -4.66 -2.79 -3.63
N CYS A 160 -4.94 -3.54 -4.69
CA CYS A 160 -6.27 -4.05 -5.00
C CYS A 160 -6.84 -4.83 -3.81
N VAL A 161 -8.08 -4.52 -3.43
CA VAL A 161 -8.73 -5.11 -2.25
C VAL A 161 -9.23 -6.54 -2.46
N HIS A 162 -9.02 -7.12 -3.65
CA HIS A 162 -9.26 -8.54 -3.93
C HIS A 162 -8.11 -9.40 -3.40
N LEU A 163 -6.94 -9.32 -4.06
CA LEU A 163 -5.75 -10.15 -3.78
C LEU A 163 -4.45 -9.34 -3.89
N CYS A 164 -4.53 -8.04 -3.56
CA CYS A 164 -3.36 -7.19 -3.33
C CYS A 164 -2.42 -6.94 -4.53
N CYS A 165 -2.86 -7.21 -5.76
CA CYS A 165 -2.16 -6.71 -6.94
C CYS A 165 -2.13 -5.17 -6.98
N TYR A 166 -1.16 -4.61 -7.69
CA TYR A 166 -1.11 -3.18 -7.99
C TYR A 166 -2.10 -2.85 -9.12
N PRO A 167 -3.19 -2.12 -8.87
CA PRO A 167 -3.97 -1.55 -9.95
C PRO A 167 -3.18 -0.49 -10.74
N GLY A 168 -3.72 -0.08 -11.89
CA GLY A 168 -3.18 1.00 -12.71
C GLY A 168 -4.27 1.93 -13.21
N TRP A 169 -3.88 3.12 -13.65
CA TRP A 169 -4.74 4.09 -14.30
C TRP A 169 -4.10 4.47 -15.63
N HIS A 170 -4.73 4.06 -16.74
CA HIS A 170 -4.23 4.30 -18.12
C HIS A 170 -2.81 3.76 -18.40
N VAL A 171 -2.32 2.82 -17.60
CA VAL A 171 -0.99 2.20 -17.76
C VAL A 171 -1.02 0.68 -17.84
N VAL A 172 -2.20 0.09 -17.68
CA VAL A 172 -2.45 -1.34 -17.79
C VAL A 172 -3.69 -1.53 -18.66
N ASP A 173 -3.49 -2.08 -19.84
CA ASP A 173 -4.52 -2.19 -20.89
C ASP A 173 -4.48 -3.54 -21.64
N ASN A 174 -3.66 -4.47 -21.17
CA ASN A 174 -3.56 -5.81 -21.76
C ASN A 174 -3.66 -6.92 -20.68
N PRO A 175 -4.78 -7.68 -20.64
CA PRO A 175 -6.00 -7.45 -21.42
C PRO A 175 -6.69 -6.12 -21.05
N PRO A 176 -7.48 -5.54 -21.97
CA PRO A 176 -8.21 -4.32 -21.70
C PRO A 176 -9.27 -4.54 -20.61
N PRO A 177 -9.66 -3.49 -19.86
CA PRO A 177 -10.70 -3.57 -18.86
C PRO A 177 -12.05 -3.96 -19.49
N GLY A 178 -12.80 -4.83 -18.79
CA GLY A 178 -14.20 -5.13 -19.13
C GLY A 178 -15.09 -3.89 -18.92
N ARG A 179 -16.09 -3.71 -19.77
CA ARG A 179 -16.96 -2.52 -19.75
C ARG A 179 -18.45 -2.86 -19.59
N ASP A 180 -18.74 -4.09 -19.18
CA ASP A 180 -20.06 -4.62 -18.84
C ASP A 180 -20.50 -4.23 -17.42
N TYR A 181 -20.34 -2.94 -17.07
CA TYR A 181 -20.63 -2.42 -15.72
C TYR A 181 -22.06 -2.69 -15.24
N SER A 182 -23.01 -2.78 -16.18
CA SER A 182 -24.41 -3.14 -15.87
C SER A 182 -24.54 -4.53 -15.24
N ALA A 183 -23.67 -5.49 -15.58
CA ALA A 183 -23.64 -6.81 -14.94
C ALA A 183 -23.26 -6.74 -13.46
N TYR A 184 -22.65 -5.63 -13.05
CA TYR A 184 -22.23 -5.34 -11.69
C TYR A 184 -23.10 -4.29 -11.00
N GLY A 185 -24.23 -3.90 -11.62
CA GLY A 185 -25.13 -2.87 -11.10
C GLY A 185 -24.49 -1.48 -10.99
N ALA A 186 -23.44 -1.20 -11.76
CA ALA A 186 -22.68 0.03 -11.68
C ALA A 186 -22.83 0.89 -12.96
N SER A 187 -22.73 2.21 -12.79
CA SER A 187 -22.68 3.19 -13.88
C SER A 187 -21.53 4.17 -13.61
N PRO A 188 -20.27 3.76 -13.83
CA PRO A 188 -19.10 4.56 -13.49
C PRO A 188 -19.06 5.87 -14.30
N PRO A 189 -19.18 7.05 -13.69
CA PRO A 189 -19.13 8.31 -14.43
C PRO A 189 -17.82 8.50 -15.20
N THR A 190 -16.70 8.00 -14.67
CA THR A 190 -15.39 8.05 -15.35
C THR A 190 -15.49 7.48 -16.77
N PHE A 191 -16.17 6.35 -16.94
CA PHE A 191 -16.37 5.75 -18.26
C PHE A 191 -17.60 6.32 -18.98
N VAL A 192 -18.76 6.31 -18.34
CA VAL A 192 -20.05 6.63 -18.98
C VAL A 192 -20.08 8.06 -19.51
N GLN A 193 -19.49 9.02 -18.78
CA GLN A 193 -19.51 10.43 -19.15
C GLN A 193 -18.24 10.87 -19.88
N PHE A 194 -17.08 10.30 -19.52
CA PHE A 194 -15.78 10.81 -19.98
C PHE A 194 -14.97 9.83 -20.82
N GLN A 195 -15.50 8.61 -21.05
CA GLN A 195 -14.85 7.58 -21.86
C GLN A 195 -13.42 7.27 -21.39
N GLN A 196 -13.15 7.44 -20.09
CA GLN A 196 -11.91 7.02 -19.44
C GLN A 196 -12.18 5.72 -18.68
N ASP A 197 -11.23 4.79 -18.69
CA ASP A 197 -11.39 3.56 -17.92
C ASP A 197 -11.13 3.85 -16.42
N PRO A 198 -11.93 3.32 -15.48
CA PRO A 198 -11.67 3.43 -14.05
C PRO A 198 -10.32 2.79 -13.65
N ILE A 199 -9.91 2.95 -12.38
CA ILE A 199 -8.68 2.33 -11.84
C ILE A 199 -8.80 0.82 -12.03
N TYR A 200 -7.89 0.22 -12.79
CA TYR A 200 -8.01 -1.15 -13.27
C TYR A 200 -6.93 -2.06 -12.68
N CYS A 201 -7.36 -3.17 -12.08
CA CYS A 201 -6.48 -4.24 -11.62
C CYS A 201 -6.55 -5.43 -12.59
N VAL A 202 -5.53 -5.55 -13.44
CA VAL A 202 -5.46 -6.58 -14.49
C VAL A 202 -5.49 -8.02 -13.98
N CYS A 203 -5.02 -8.29 -12.75
CA CYS A 203 -4.93 -9.66 -12.24
C CYS A 203 -6.27 -10.42 -12.29
N HIS A 204 -7.37 -9.75 -11.98
CA HIS A 204 -8.71 -10.37 -11.93
C HIS A 204 -9.82 -9.43 -12.43
N GLY A 205 -9.44 -8.35 -13.12
CA GLY A 205 -10.38 -7.42 -13.74
C GLY A 205 -11.19 -6.53 -12.81
N SER A 206 -10.76 -6.34 -11.56
CA SER A 206 -11.45 -5.40 -10.64
C SER A 206 -11.24 -3.96 -11.07
N GLN A 207 -12.28 -3.13 -11.00
CA GLN A 207 -12.20 -1.71 -11.35
C GLN A 207 -12.83 -0.83 -10.28
N TYR A 208 -12.23 0.36 -10.07
CA TYR A 208 -12.64 1.32 -9.06
C TYR A 208 -12.80 2.71 -9.66
N ASP A 209 -13.98 3.31 -9.52
CA ASP A 209 -14.27 4.64 -10.06
C ASP A 209 -13.84 5.74 -9.07
N PRO A 210 -12.84 6.56 -9.40
CA PRO A 210 -12.35 7.60 -8.50
C PRO A 210 -13.26 8.84 -8.47
N MET A 211 -14.25 8.94 -9.36
CA MET A 211 -15.24 10.01 -9.30
C MET A 211 -16.33 9.74 -8.26
N VAL A 212 -16.43 8.50 -7.75
CA VAL A 212 -17.44 8.10 -6.76
C VAL A 212 -16.74 7.55 -5.53
N LEU A 213 -16.59 8.39 -4.50
CA LEU A 213 -16.08 7.95 -3.20
C LEU A 213 -17.23 7.47 -2.32
N VAL A 214 -17.06 6.31 -1.69
CA VAL A 214 -18.04 5.68 -0.82
C VAL A 214 -17.41 5.31 0.53
N VAL A 215 -18.24 5.23 1.56
CA VAL A 215 -17.86 4.59 2.82
C VAL A 215 -17.89 3.08 2.64
N ASN A 216 -16.86 2.40 3.11
CA ASN A 216 -16.77 0.94 3.13
C ASN A 216 -16.13 0.48 4.43
N GLU A 217 -16.22 -0.81 4.73
CA GLU A 217 -15.52 -1.44 5.86
C GLU A 217 -14.33 -2.27 5.38
N ASN A 218 -13.23 -2.26 6.15
CA ASN A 218 -12.12 -3.18 5.98
C ASN A 218 -12.46 -4.51 6.67
N ASP A 219 -12.63 -5.55 5.86
CA ASP A 219 -13.02 -6.90 6.29
C ASP A 219 -12.01 -7.59 7.23
N LYS A 220 -10.76 -7.12 7.30
CA LYS A 220 -9.73 -7.69 8.17
C LYS A 220 -9.75 -7.17 9.59
N ASN A 221 -10.33 -6.00 9.83
CA ASN A 221 -10.27 -5.34 11.13
C ASN A 221 -11.52 -4.53 11.51
N GLY A 222 -12.55 -4.50 10.66
CA GLY A 222 -13.81 -3.79 10.90
C GLY A 222 -13.70 -2.26 10.80
N ALA A 223 -12.57 -1.70 10.38
CA ALA A 223 -12.42 -0.26 10.29
C ALA A 223 -13.22 0.29 9.11
N GLY A 224 -14.16 1.19 9.38
CA GLY A 224 -14.78 2.02 8.34
C GLY A 224 -13.74 2.94 7.69
N TYR A 225 -13.81 3.09 6.36
CA TYR A 225 -12.93 3.94 5.56
C TYR A 225 -13.66 4.54 4.36
N VAL A 226 -13.05 5.53 3.70
CA VAL A 226 -13.54 6.07 2.41
C VAL A 226 -12.67 5.55 1.28
N GLY A 227 -13.28 5.18 0.15
CA GLY A 227 -12.54 4.72 -1.03
C GLY A 227 -13.30 4.89 -2.34
N ALA A 228 -12.60 4.70 -3.47
CA ALA A 228 -13.19 4.67 -4.79
C ALA A 228 -14.11 3.46 -4.95
N GLN A 229 -15.35 3.69 -5.36
CA GLN A 229 -16.38 2.66 -5.50
C GLN A 229 -15.91 1.57 -6.46
N ARG A 230 -16.05 0.31 -6.05
CA ARG A 230 -15.84 -0.83 -6.95
C ARG A 230 -17.00 -0.94 -7.94
N VAL A 231 -16.69 -0.87 -9.22
CA VAL A 231 -17.67 -0.85 -10.33
C VAL A 231 -17.61 -2.09 -11.23
N HIS A 232 -16.56 -2.90 -11.12
CA HIS A 232 -16.40 -4.14 -11.88
C HIS A 232 -15.50 -5.15 -11.14
N GLY A 233 -15.62 -6.43 -11.49
CA GLY A 233 -14.74 -7.51 -11.05
C GLY A 233 -14.94 -7.95 -9.59
N PRO A 234 -14.12 -8.90 -9.11
CA PRO A 234 -14.35 -9.67 -7.88
C PRO A 234 -13.93 -8.99 -6.58
N ALA A 235 -13.29 -7.82 -6.62
CA ALA A 235 -12.94 -7.08 -5.41
C ALA A 235 -14.18 -6.86 -4.52
N PRO A 236 -14.12 -7.13 -3.21
CA PRO A 236 -15.31 -7.10 -2.37
C PRO A 236 -15.72 -5.70 -1.89
N ARG A 237 -14.88 -4.67 -2.12
CA ARG A 237 -15.03 -3.35 -1.51
C ARG A 237 -14.35 -2.23 -2.30
N ALA A 238 -14.53 -1.00 -1.84
CA ALA A 238 -13.90 0.20 -2.39
C ALA A 238 -12.36 0.21 -2.22
N LEU A 239 -11.63 0.83 -3.15
CA LEU A 239 -10.17 1.04 -3.04
C LEU A 239 -9.89 2.22 -2.10
N PRO A 240 -9.18 2.05 -0.98
CA PRO A 240 -9.04 3.10 0.03
C PRO A 240 -8.38 4.36 -0.51
N VAL A 241 -8.97 5.51 -0.17
CA VAL A 241 -8.39 6.82 -0.46
C VAL A 241 -7.28 7.13 0.54
N ILE A 242 -6.24 7.79 0.07
CA ILE A 242 -5.24 8.45 0.91
C ILE A 242 -5.64 9.93 0.95
N PRO A 243 -6.06 10.46 2.11
CA PRO A 243 -6.28 11.90 2.28
C PRO A 243 -5.04 12.68 1.84
N VAL A 244 -5.23 13.83 1.20
CA VAL A 244 -4.14 14.65 0.67
C VAL A 244 -4.27 16.10 1.07
N GLN A 245 -3.12 16.78 1.06
CA GLN A 245 -3.00 18.23 1.17
C GLN A 245 -1.90 18.70 0.20
N ALA A 246 -1.98 19.96 -0.23
CA ALA A 246 -0.85 20.63 -0.85
C ALA A 246 -0.01 21.37 0.20
N GLN A 247 1.29 21.09 0.25
CA GLN A 247 2.28 21.89 0.99
C GLN A 247 3.16 22.63 -0.01
N GLY A 248 2.83 23.91 -0.25
CA GLY A 248 3.30 24.60 -1.44
C GLY A 248 2.76 23.89 -2.69
N LEU A 249 3.63 23.50 -3.61
CA LEU A 249 3.25 22.71 -4.79
C LEU A 249 3.32 21.19 -4.57
N ASN A 250 3.83 20.73 -3.43
CA ASN A 250 4.01 19.30 -3.17
C ASN A 250 2.71 18.68 -2.69
N LEU A 251 2.33 17.55 -3.29
CA LEU A 251 1.24 16.72 -2.80
C LEU A 251 1.75 15.84 -1.66
N VAL A 252 1.12 15.96 -0.50
CA VAL A 252 1.43 15.15 0.69
C VAL A 252 0.23 14.29 1.06
N GLY A 253 0.48 13.06 1.52
CA GLY A 253 -0.55 12.14 2.00
C GLY A 253 -0.75 12.24 3.51
N GLY A 254 -1.97 11.99 3.98
CA GLY A 254 -2.37 12.10 5.38
C GLY A 254 -2.93 10.80 5.91
N MET A 255 -2.47 10.38 7.09
CA MET A 255 -2.95 9.16 7.73
C MET A 255 -4.16 9.45 8.62
N ALA A 256 -5.38 9.25 8.10
CA ALA A 256 -6.61 9.32 8.90
C ALA A 256 -6.68 8.19 9.93
N ASN A 257 -6.59 6.94 9.47
CA ASN A 257 -6.50 5.76 10.32
C ASN A 257 -5.66 4.68 9.62
N PRO A 258 -4.57 4.17 10.21
CA PRO A 258 -3.74 3.13 9.60
C PRO A 258 -4.53 1.86 9.26
N ALA A 259 -5.59 1.56 10.02
CA ALA A 259 -6.43 0.38 9.81
C ALA A 259 -7.12 0.35 8.44
N TRP A 260 -7.23 1.49 7.73
CA TRP A 260 -7.77 1.56 6.37
C TRP A 260 -6.94 0.76 5.36
N TYR A 261 -5.63 0.62 5.61
CA TYR A 261 -4.66 0.10 4.64
C TYR A 261 -4.13 -1.30 5.00
N VAL A 262 -4.54 -1.85 6.15
CA VAL A 262 -4.12 -3.19 6.61
C VAL A 262 -5.12 -4.22 6.13
N TYR A 263 -4.97 -4.64 4.88
CA TYR A 263 -5.76 -5.74 4.30
C TYR A 263 -5.00 -6.60 3.29
N CYS A 264 -3.75 -6.24 3.07
CA CYS A 264 -2.69 -7.08 2.55
C CYS A 264 -1.77 -7.41 3.73
#